data_AF-A0A7J6R3H0-F1
#
_entry.id   AF-A0A7J6R3H0-F1
#
_cell.length_a   1.000
_cell.length_b   1.000
_cell.length_c   1.000
_cell.angle_alpha   90.00
_cell.angle_beta   90.00
_cell.angle_gamma   90.00
#
_symmetry.space_group_name_H-M   'P 1'
#
loop_
_entity.id
_entity.type
_entity.pdbx_description
1 polymer ?
#
loop_
_entity_poly.entity_id
_entity_poly.type
_entity_poly.pdbx_seq_one_letter_code
_entity_poly.pdbx_strand_id
1 'polypeptide(L)'
;MPIQAAAGNLKRELTHALESEDESSGPESSEQEQQTSSESAAASLERKAVGIFHSKKTKTKAKTGGLSQIEILKNMGIPDDEIPKFCEPQHWLEYFPPLGKRDLKRFGVAVDWRRSFITTDANPFFDAFVQWQFRHLKAGNRLAFGNRPTIYSIRDGQPCADHDRASGEGVNPQEYTLIKMEVQDVKPEWNTGDNKVFFVAATLRPETMYGQTNCFVLPSAEYGVFQMNNGEAFVCSYRSALNMVMQELGPKTKNEDGEDCPVQLATVKGSDLLGTPLSAPLAKYSTVYALPLLTISMGKGTGIVTSVPADAPDDYAALKDWKTRKNWRDQYG
;
A
#
# COMPACT_ATOMS: atom_id res chain seq x y z
N MET A 1 -0.40 4.03 18.21
CA MET A 1 0.15 4.12 16.84
C MET A 1 0.66 5.49 16.44
N PRO A 2 -0.12 6.60 16.40
CA PRO A 2 0.40 7.87 15.86
C PRO A 2 1.64 8.41 16.58
N ILE A 3 1.66 8.35 17.93
CA ILE A 3 2.81 8.77 18.75
C ILE A 3 4.03 7.90 18.43
N GLN A 4 3.87 6.58 18.42
CA GLN A 4 4.94 5.63 18.11
C GLN A 4 5.46 5.79 16.67
N ALA A 5 4.58 6.04 15.71
CA ALA A 5 4.97 6.28 14.32
C ALA A 5 5.76 7.58 14.17
N ALA A 6 5.34 8.67 14.84
CA ALA A 6 6.07 9.93 14.85
C ALA A 6 7.44 9.78 15.52
N ALA A 7 7.51 9.09 16.66
CA ALA A 7 8.75 8.78 17.35
C ALA A 7 9.70 7.92 16.50
N GLY A 8 9.17 6.90 15.81
CA GLY A 8 9.94 6.05 14.89
C GLY A 8 10.42 6.78 13.63
N ASN A 9 9.61 7.70 13.07
CA ASN A 9 10.05 8.58 11.99
C ASN A 9 11.19 9.48 12.45
N LEU A 10 11.05 10.12 13.61
CA LEU A 10 12.07 10.99 14.17
C LEU A 10 13.38 10.25 14.41
N LYS A 11 13.31 9.02 14.95
CA LYS A 11 14.48 8.17 15.17
C LYS A 11 15.24 7.91 13.87
N ARG A 12 14.53 7.63 12.77
CA ARG A 12 15.15 7.40 11.45
C ARG A 12 15.76 8.68 10.88
N GLU A 13 15.07 9.81 10.98
CA GLU A 13 15.60 11.10 10.52
C GLU A 13 16.90 11.46 11.25
N LEU A 14 16.95 11.24 12.57
CA LEU A 14 18.17 11.49 13.36
C LEU A 14 19.29 10.50 13.04
N THR A 15 19.00 9.21 12.83
CA THR A 15 20.01 8.23 12.42
C THR A 15 20.61 8.60 11.06
N HIS A 16 19.78 8.94 10.09
CA HIS A 16 20.24 9.35 8.75
C HIS A 16 21.04 10.67 8.80
N ALA A 17 20.68 11.62 9.67
CA ALA A 17 21.44 12.85 9.84
C ALA A 17 22.86 12.56 10.39
N LEU A 18 22.97 11.67 11.37
CA LEU A 18 24.27 11.25 11.94
C LEU A 18 25.14 10.50 10.92
N GLU A 19 24.54 9.59 10.14
CA GLU A 19 25.25 8.86 9.08
C GLU A 19 25.76 9.81 7.97
N SER A 20 24.99 10.85 7.64
CA SER A 20 25.41 11.87 6.66
C SER A 20 26.48 12.83 7.20
N GLU A 21 26.53 13.08 8.50
CA GLU A 21 27.59 13.87 9.14
C GLU A 21 28.91 13.10 9.19
N ASP A 22 28.87 11.78 9.43
CA ASP A 22 30.04 10.90 9.42
C ASP A 22 30.66 10.74 8.01
N GLU A 23 29.84 10.67 6.94
CA GLU A 23 30.33 10.67 5.55
C GLU A 23 30.91 12.02 5.11
N SER A 24 30.56 13.12 5.77
CA SER A 24 31.07 14.47 5.46
C SER A 24 32.45 14.79 6.06
N SER A 25 33.06 13.85 6.79
CA SER A 25 34.37 14.01 7.44
C SER A 25 35.60 13.70 6.55
N GLY A 26 35.42 13.68 5.22
CA GLY A 26 36.50 13.70 4.21
C GLY A 26 36.66 15.10 3.58
N PRO A 27 37.84 15.49 3.07
CA PRO A 27 38.16 16.90 2.81
C PRO A 27 37.29 17.50 1.69
N GLU A 28 36.80 18.71 1.99
CA GLU A 28 35.94 19.57 1.16
C GLU A 28 36.36 19.67 -0.31
N SER A 29 35.38 19.62 -1.21
CA SER A 29 35.36 20.53 -2.37
C SER A 29 33.98 20.63 -3.05
N SER A 30 33.69 21.87 -3.45
CA SER A 30 32.72 22.35 -4.46
C SER A 30 31.22 22.41 -4.11
N GLU A 31 30.83 23.60 -3.67
CA GLU A 31 29.81 24.47 -4.29
C GLU A 31 28.53 23.80 -4.84
N GLN A 32 27.41 23.99 -4.14
CA GLN A 32 26.07 23.80 -4.70
C GLN A 32 25.43 25.14 -5.07
N GLU A 33 25.16 25.30 -6.37
CA GLU A 33 24.39 26.39 -6.95
C GLU A 33 22.92 26.37 -6.48
N GLN A 34 22.46 27.50 -5.97
CA GLN A 34 21.05 27.78 -5.71
C GLN A 34 20.30 27.98 -7.04
N GLN A 35 19.47 27.02 -7.43
CA GLN A 35 18.40 27.26 -8.40
C GLN A 35 17.13 27.71 -7.66
N THR A 36 16.92 29.03 -7.64
CA THR A 36 15.62 29.65 -7.38
C THR A 36 14.72 29.48 -8.61
N SER A 37 13.66 28.66 -8.50
CA SER A 37 12.52 28.71 -9.42
C SER A 37 11.37 29.49 -8.77
N SER A 38 11.19 30.71 -9.24
CA SER A 38 10.02 31.53 -9.02
C SER A 38 8.89 31.06 -9.94
N GLU A 39 7.79 30.57 -9.36
CA GLU A 39 6.52 30.47 -10.08
C GLU A 39 5.39 31.14 -9.29
N SER A 40 4.59 31.85 -10.05
CA SER A 40 3.72 32.95 -9.68
C SER A 40 2.36 32.49 -9.17
N ALA A 41 1.96 33.02 -8.01
CA ALA A 41 0.61 32.87 -7.48
C ALA A 41 -0.37 33.78 -8.23
N ALA A 42 -1.13 33.22 -9.17
CA ALA A 42 -2.35 33.84 -9.68
C ALA A 42 -3.55 33.35 -8.86
N ALA A 43 -4.00 34.17 -7.90
CA ALA A 43 -5.18 33.89 -7.09
C ALA A 43 -6.46 34.31 -7.83
N SER A 44 -7.32 33.35 -8.18
CA SER A 44 -8.71 33.59 -8.59
C SER A 44 -9.63 33.55 -7.37
N LEU A 45 -10.33 34.67 -7.12
CA LEU A 45 -11.31 34.86 -6.05
C LEU A 45 -12.69 34.35 -6.50
N GLU A 46 -13.09 33.16 -6.05
CA GLU A 46 -14.51 32.76 -6.05
C GLU A 46 -15.12 32.98 -4.66
N ARG A 47 -16.14 33.84 -4.57
CA ARG A 47 -16.95 34.06 -3.36
C ARG A 47 -17.83 32.84 -3.11
N LYS A 48 -17.67 32.17 -1.97
CA LYS A 48 -18.60 31.13 -1.49
C LYS A 48 -19.63 31.73 -0.53
N ALA A 49 -20.90 31.42 -0.77
CA ALA A 49 -22.04 31.85 0.01
C ALA A 49 -22.02 31.30 1.45
N VAL A 50 -22.47 32.13 2.39
CA VAL A 50 -22.62 31.82 3.82
C VAL A 50 -23.73 30.77 3.99
N GLY A 51 -23.46 29.69 4.75
CA GLY A 51 -24.49 28.74 5.19
C GLY A 51 -24.32 27.28 4.77
N ILE A 52 -23.32 26.93 3.96
CA ILE A 52 -23.05 25.54 3.55
C ILE A 52 -21.81 25.00 4.29
N PHE A 53 -22.04 24.35 5.43
CA PHE A 53 -20.98 23.61 6.14
C PHE A 53 -20.85 22.20 5.56
N HIS A 54 -19.91 22.01 4.64
CA HIS A 54 -19.37 20.68 4.39
C HIS A 54 -18.31 20.38 5.44
N SER A 55 -18.43 19.26 6.14
CA SER A 55 -17.34 18.72 6.97
C SER A 55 -16.18 18.34 6.04
N LYS A 56 -15.29 19.29 5.77
CA LYS A 56 -14.03 19.00 5.08
C LYS A 56 -13.25 18.05 5.99
N LYS A 57 -12.86 16.88 5.45
CA LYS A 57 -11.92 15.95 6.08
C LYS A 57 -10.59 16.68 6.32
N THR A 58 -10.45 17.32 7.48
CA THR A 58 -9.34 18.22 7.81
C THR A 58 -8.03 17.45 8.08
N LYS A 59 -8.10 16.14 8.35
CA LYS A 59 -6.91 15.30 8.58
C LYS A 59 -5.99 15.20 7.36
N THR A 60 -6.52 15.24 6.14
CA THR A 60 -5.73 15.01 4.92
C THR A 60 -4.91 16.24 4.51
N LYS A 61 -5.35 17.45 4.88
CA LYS A 61 -4.70 18.70 4.45
C LYS A 61 -3.53 19.14 5.34
N ALA A 62 -3.42 18.60 6.55
CA ALA A 62 -2.33 18.89 7.49
C ALA A 62 -1.08 18.03 7.26
N LYS A 63 -1.15 16.99 6.40
CA LYS A 63 -0.04 16.05 6.12
C LYS A 63 0.60 16.23 4.73
N THR A 64 0.22 17.27 3.98
CA THR A 64 0.72 17.55 2.61
C THR A 64 1.78 18.65 2.55
N GLY A 65 2.23 19.20 3.68
CA GLY A 65 3.49 19.95 3.72
C GLY A 65 4.61 18.95 3.95
N GLY A 66 5.51 18.75 2.99
CA GLY A 66 6.64 17.82 3.06
C GLY A 66 7.73 18.22 4.06
N LEU A 67 7.34 18.67 5.25
CA LEU A 67 8.22 18.99 6.35
C LEU A 67 8.61 17.70 7.08
N SER A 68 9.88 17.62 7.49
CA SER A 68 10.39 16.52 8.31
C SER A 68 9.76 16.51 9.70
N GLN A 69 9.81 15.37 10.39
CA GLN A 69 9.31 15.28 11.77
C GLN A 69 10.09 16.20 12.72
N ILE A 70 11.40 16.40 12.47
CA ILE A 70 12.25 17.38 13.17
C ILE A 70 11.73 18.81 12.96
N GLU A 71 11.49 19.24 11.72
CA GLU A 71 10.99 20.58 11.40
C GLU A 71 9.63 20.86 12.03
N ILE A 72 8.76 19.85 12.11
CA ILE A 72 7.46 19.97 12.77
C ILE A 72 7.64 20.27 14.26
N LEU A 73 8.55 19.58 14.96
CA LEU A 73 8.81 19.82 16.39
C LEU A 73 9.45 21.20 16.62
N LYS A 74 10.39 21.61 15.77
CA LYS A 74 10.98 22.97 15.81
C LYS A 74 9.92 24.06 15.60
N ASN A 75 9.02 23.88 14.65
CA ASN A 75 7.91 24.81 14.40
C ASN A 75 6.89 24.86 15.55
N MET A 76 6.82 23.81 16.38
CA MET A 76 6.05 23.82 17.63
C MET A 76 6.75 24.58 18.77
N GLY A 77 7.98 25.08 18.54
CA GLY A 77 8.78 25.80 19.52
C GLY A 77 9.50 24.89 20.52
N ILE A 78 9.70 23.62 20.17
CA ILE A 78 10.44 22.66 21.00
C ILE A 78 11.95 22.90 20.79
N PRO A 79 12.75 23.09 21.86
CA PRO A 79 14.19 23.27 21.75
C PRO A 79 14.92 22.09 21.11
N ASP A 80 15.97 22.36 20.35
CA ASP A 80 16.76 21.35 19.64
C ASP A 80 17.35 20.27 20.57
N ASP A 81 17.69 20.62 21.81
CA ASP A 81 18.20 19.70 22.84
C ASP A 81 17.13 18.78 23.43
N GLU A 82 15.86 19.12 23.27
CA GLU A 82 14.73 18.31 23.74
C GLU A 82 14.21 17.35 22.64
N ILE A 83 14.38 17.70 21.36
CA ILE A 83 13.92 16.90 20.21
C ILE A 83 14.37 15.43 20.27
N PRO A 84 15.64 15.08 20.58
CA PRO A 84 16.07 13.68 20.64
C PRO A 84 15.28 12.83 21.64
N LYS A 85 14.73 13.44 22.70
CA LYS A 85 13.93 12.71 23.71
C LYS A 85 12.59 12.23 23.14
N PHE A 86 12.08 12.87 22.09
CA PHE A 86 10.88 12.44 21.38
C PHE A 86 11.08 11.19 20.51
N CYS A 87 12.29 10.64 20.42
CA CYS A 87 12.49 9.29 19.87
C CYS A 87 11.83 8.22 20.74
N GLU A 88 11.65 8.49 22.03
CA GLU A 88 10.97 7.59 22.96
C GLU A 88 9.48 7.98 23.07
N PRO A 89 8.54 7.08 22.71
CA PRO A 89 7.11 7.37 22.75
C PRO A 89 6.59 7.85 24.12
N GLN A 90 7.21 7.40 25.21
CA GLN A 90 6.85 7.76 26.57
C GLN A 90 7.05 9.25 26.85
N HIS A 91 8.08 9.88 26.27
CA HIS A 91 8.33 11.31 26.48
C HIS A 91 7.17 12.17 25.95
N TRP A 92 6.51 11.74 24.86
CA TRP A 92 5.32 12.40 24.33
C TRP A 92 4.16 12.41 25.34
N LEU A 93 4.03 11.34 26.14
CA LEU A 93 2.99 11.19 27.16
C LEU A 93 3.24 12.09 28.38
N GLU A 94 4.48 12.52 28.60
CA GLU A 94 4.84 13.44 29.67
C GLU A 94 4.77 14.90 29.21
N TYR A 95 5.19 15.16 27.97
CA TYR A 95 5.32 16.51 27.43
C TYR A 95 3.98 17.15 27.02
N PHE A 96 3.21 16.47 26.17
CA PHE A 96 2.01 17.07 25.54
C PHE A 96 0.77 17.13 26.46
N PRO A 97 0.46 16.14 27.32
CA PRO A 97 -0.76 16.20 28.13
C PRO A 97 -0.84 17.39 29.10
N PRO A 98 0.23 17.81 29.80
CA PRO A 98 0.21 19.05 30.58
C PRO A 98 -0.06 20.30 29.74
N LEU A 99 0.50 20.38 28.53
CA LEU A 99 0.26 21.49 27.60
C LEU A 99 -1.19 21.52 27.11
N GLY A 100 -1.75 20.36 26.73
CA GLY A 100 -3.16 20.27 26.36
C GLY A 100 -4.10 20.71 27.49
N LYS A 101 -3.78 20.34 28.74
CA LYS A 101 -4.51 20.82 29.92
C LYS A 101 -4.39 22.33 30.12
N ARG A 102 -3.18 22.89 29.98
CA ARG A 102 -2.94 24.35 30.05
C ARG A 102 -3.78 25.10 29.02
N ASP A 103 -3.77 24.63 27.78
CA ASP A 103 -4.43 25.30 26.66
C ASP A 103 -5.95 25.24 26.79
N LEU A 104 -6.51 24.09 27.17
CA LEU A 104 -7.94 23.95 27.45
C LEU A 104 -8.39 24.78 28.66
N LYS A 105 -7.58 24.87 29.72
CA LYS A 105 -7.85 25.78 30.85
C LYS A 105 -7.88 27.24 30.41
N ARG A 106 -6.94 27.66 29.56
CA ARG A 106 -6.89 29.01 28.99
C ARG A 106 -8.08 29.29 28.08
N PHE A 107 -8.54 28.28 27.35
CA PHE A 107 -9.75 28.37 26.53
C PHE A 107 -11.03 28.49 27.36
N GLY A 108 -11.03 28.03 28.62
CA GLY A 108 -12.14 28.22 29.56
C GLY A 108 -13.19 27.10 29.54
N VAL A 109 -12.80 25.87 29.19
CA VAL A 109 -13.76 24.74 29.20
C VAL A 109 -14.22 24.38 30.61
N ALA A 110 -15.51 24.06 30.75
CA ALA A 110 -16.11 23.60 32.00
C ALA A 110 -15.80 22.11 32.26
N VAL A 111 -14.56 21.81 32.66
CA VAL A 111 -14.06 20.44 32.87
C VAL A 111 -13.62 20.21 34.31
N ASP A 112 -14.02 19.08 34.91
CA ASP A 112 -13.49 18.60 36.19
C ASP A 112 -12.12 17.93 35.99
N TRP A 113 -11.06 18.72 36.17
CA TRP A 113 -9.67 18.30 35.97
C TRP A 113 -9.18 17.17 36.88
N ARG A 114 -9.92 16.82 37.94
CA ARG A 114 -9.60 15.68 38.82
C ARG A 114 -9.87 14.33 38.13
N ARG A 115 -10.62 14.35 37.03
CA ARG A 115 -11.01 13.16 36.24
C ARG A 115 -10.17 13.00 34.96
N SER A 116 -9.10 13.78 34.81
CA SER A 116 -8.16 13.66 33.68
C SER A 116 -7.21 12.49 33.89
N PHE A 117 -6.90 11.75 32.82
CA PHE A 117 -6.01 10.59 32.87
C PHE A 117 -5.35 10.31 31.50
N ILE A 118 -4.31 9.47 31.49
CA ILE A 118 -3.64 8.95 30.29
C ILE A 118 -4.16 7.54 29.99
N THR A 119 -4.19 7.15 28.71
CA THR A 119 -4.88 5.95 28.22
C THR A 119 -3.98 4.74 27.96
N THR A 120 -2.67 4.87 28.18
CA THR A 120 -1.70 3.77 28.03
C THR A 120 -1.48 3.07 29.37
N ASP A 121 -0.68 2.00 29.35
CA ASP A 121 -0.18 1.27 30.51
C ASP A 121 0.61 2.14 31.52
N ALA A 122 1.11 3.31 31.08
CA ALA A 122 1.66 4.34 31.96
C ALA A 122 0.69 4.78 33.08
N ASN A 123 -0.62 4.57 32.89
CA ASN A 123 -1.61 4.77 33.93
C ASN A 123 -2.16 3.42 34.43
N PRO A 124 -1.69 2.91 35.60
CA PRO A 124 -2.08 1.60 36.11
C PRO A 124 -3.59 1.47 36.41
N PHE A 125 -4.26 2.57 36.76
CA PHE A 125 -5.70 2.53 37.05
C PHE A 125 -6.53 2.34 35.78
N PHE A 126 -6.18 3.04 34.70
CA PHE A 126 -6.87 2.90 33.43
C PHE A 126 -6.54 1.57 32.76
N ASP A 127 -5.29 1.12 32.85
CA ASP A 127 -4.89 -0.21 32.39
C ASP A 127 -5.70 -1.31 33.09
N ALA A 128 -5.78 -1.29 34.43
CA ALA A 128 -6.60 -2.25 35.19
C ALA A 128 -8.08 -2.23 34.78
N PHE A 129 -8.63 -1.05 34.48
CA PHE A 129 -9.99 -0.89 33.96
C PHE A 129 -10.16 -1.54 32.57
N VAL A 130 -9.23 -1.31 31.64
CA VAL A 130 -9.26 -1.93 30.30
C VAL A 130 -9.10 -3.44 30.41
N GLN A 131 -8.19 -3.94 31.24
CA GLN A 131 -8.06 -5.38 31.47
C GLN A 131 -9.36 -5.99 32.02
N TRP A 132 -10.02 -5.31 32.97
CA TRP A 132 -11.34 -5.71 33.47
C TRP A 132 -12.35 -5.78 32.32
N GLN A 133 -12.40 -4.78 31.45
CA GLN A 133 -13.29 -4.76 30.27
C GLN A 133 -13.02 -5.96 29.34
N PHE A 134 -11.76 -6.23 28.99
CA PHE A 134 -11.41 -7.36 28.10
C PHE A 134 -11.70 -8.72 28.73
N ARG A 135 -11.54 -8.88 30.05
CA ARG A 135 -11.97 -10.10 30.77
C ARG A 135 -13.48 -10.32 30.64
N HIS A 136 -14.29 -9.26 30.74
CA HIS A 136 -15.74 -9.34 30.57
C HIS A 136 -16.13 -9.64 29.13
N LEU A 137 -15.48 -9.01 28.14
CA LEU A 137 -15.70 -9.30 26.72
C LEU A 137 -15.36 -10.76 26.39
N LYS A 138 -14.28 -11.30 26.97
CA LYS A 138 -13.92 -12.71 26.85
C LYS A 138 -14.98 -13.62 27.46
N ALA A 139 -15.40 -13.35 28.71
CA ALA A 139 -16.43 -14.14 29.40
C ALA A 139 -17.78 -14.09 28.67
N GLY A 140 -18.09 -13.00 27.97
CA GLY A 140 -19.28 -12.84 27.15
C GLY A 140 -19.14 -13.34 25.70
N ASN A 141 -18.11 -14.10 25.36
CA ASN A 141 -17.85 -14.62 24.00
C ASN A 141 -17.83 -13.55 22.90
N ARG A 142 -17.33 -12.34 23.21
CA ARG A 142 -17.16 -11.23 22.25
C ARG A 142 -15.74 -11.13 21.69
N LEU A 143 -14.81 -11.94 22.19
CA LEU A 143 -13.44 -12.04 21.70
C LEU A 143 -13.24 -13.39 21.01
N ALA A 144 -12.66 -13.37 19.82
CA ALA A 144 -12.31 -14.54 19.04
C ALA A 144 -10.87 -14.45 18.56
N PHE A 145 -10.23 -15.61 18.37
CA PHE A 145 -8.88 -15.73 17.83
C PHE A 145 -8.92 -16.60 16.58
N GLY A 146 -8.23 -16.17 15.52
CA GLY A 146 -8.15 -16.88 14.26
C GLY A 146 -7.64 -16.00 13.12
N ASN A 147 -7.30 -16.63 12.00
CA ASN A 147 -6.81 -15.94 10.82
C ASN A 147 -7.95 -15.22 10.11
N ARG A 148 -7.78 -13.93 9.88
CA ARG A 148 -8.77 -13.09 9.19
C ARG A 148 -8.07 -12.12 8.24
N PRO A 149 -8.62 -11.91 7.03
CA PRO A 149 -8.16 -10.85 6.15
C PRO A 149 -8.31 -9.50 6.86
N THR A 150 -7.23 -8.74 6.92
CA THR A 150 -7.20 -7.37 7.45
C THR A 150 -6.26 -6.55 6.61
N ILE A 151 -6.51 -5.23 6.53
CA ILE A 151 -5.48 -4.33 6.01
C ILE A 151 -4.29 -4.39 6.96
N TYR A 152 -3.10 -4.54 6.39
CA TYR A 152 -1.87 -4.86 7.11
C TYR A 152 -0.74 -3.95 6.64
N SER A 153 0.07 -3.47 7.57
CA SER A 153 1.29 -2.71 7.27
C SER A 153 2.48 -3.65 7.42
N ILE A 154 3.19 -3.93 6.32
CA ILE A 154 4.36 -4.82 6.34
C ILE A 154 5.45 -4.22 7.22
N ARG A 155 5.73 -2.93 7.03
CA ARG A 155 6.69 -2.17 7.82
C ARG A 155 6.38 -2.19 9.32
N ASP A 156 5.11 -2.00 9.70
CA ASP A 156 4.74 -1.94 11.12
C ASP A 156 4.48 -3.33 11.71
N GLY A 157 4.46 -4.39 10.89
CA GLY A 157 4.28 -5.78 11.33
C GLY A 157 2.94 -6.07 11.99
N GLN A 158 1.88 -5.34 11.65
CA GLN A 158 0.58 -5.45 12.33
C GLN A 158 -0.61 -4.99 11.48
N PRO A 159 -1.87 -5.30 11.89
CA PRO A 159 -3.07 -4.74 11.27
C PRO A 159 -3.07 -3.21 11.27
N CYS A 160 -3.36 -2.59 10.13
CA CYS A 160 -3.45 -1.14 9.96
C CYS A 160 -4.92 -0.69 10.03
N ALA A 161 -5.35 -0.31 11.24
CA ALA A 161 -6.71 0.16 11.49
C ALA A 161 -6.91 1.59 10.97
N ASP A 162 -8.16 2.05 10.90
CA ASP A 162 -8.52 3.34 10.28
C ASP A 162 -7.77 4.53 10.85
N HIS A 163 -7.53 4.55 12.17
CA HIS A 163 -6.82 5.65 12.83
C HIS A 163 -5.29 5.60 12.67
N ASP A 164 -4.76 4.50 12.14
CA ASP A 164 -3.34 4.32 11.86
C ASP A 164 -2.98 4.78 10.44
N ARG A 165 -3.99 5.01 9.60
CA ARG A 165 -3.82 5.31 8.18
C ARG A 165 -3.46 6.77 7.92
N ALA A 166 -2.56 6.98 6.97
CA ALA A 166 -2.34 8.29 6.36
C ALA A 166 -3.39 8.61 5.28
N SER A 167 -3.92 7.58 4.60
CA SER A 167 -4.91 7.69 3.53
C SER A 167 -5.83 6.46 3.50
N GLY A 168 -7.01 6.58 2.88
CA GLY A 168 -7.93 5.44 2.71
C GLY A 168 -8.64 4.98 3.99
N GLU A 169 -9.00 5.91 4.88
CA GLU A 169 -9.89 5.64 6.02
C GLU A 169 -11.21 5.03 5.55
N GLY A 170 -11.62 3.90 6.15
CA GLY A 170 -12.84 3.15 5.79
C GLY A 170 -12.68 2.15 4.63
N VAL A 171 -11.49 2.01 4.04
CA VAL A 171 -11.22 0.99 3.01
C VAL A 171 -11.05 -0.39 3.67
N ASN A 172 -11.74 -1.40 3.15
CA ASN A 172 -11.69 -2.78 3.64
C ASN A 172 -11.07 -3.72 2.61
N PRO A 173 -10.61 -4.93 3.01
CA PRO A 173 -10.24 -5.97 2.06
C PRO A 173 -11.39 -6.24 1.08
N GLN A 174 -11.07 -6.31 -0.20
CA GLN A 174 -12.01 -6.67 -1.26
C GLN A 174 -11.57 -8.01 -1.86
N GLU A 175 -12.48 -8.98 -1.84
CA GLU A 175 -12.23 -10.31 -2.40
C GLU A 175 -12.26 -10.28 -3.94
N TYR A 176 -11.33 -11.02 -4.55
CA TYR A 176 -11.29 -11.32 -5.99
C TYR A 176 -11.06 -12.81 -6.17
N THR A 177 -11.65 -13.39 -7.21
CA THR A 177 -11.28 -14.73 -7.67
C THR A 177 -10.05 -14.62 -8.57
N LEU A 178 -8.99 -15.37 -8.27
CA LEU A 178 -7.81 -15.47 -9.12
C LEU A 178 -7.93 -16.67 -10.07
N ILE A 179 -8.05 -16.38 -11.36
CA ILE A 179 -8.13 -17.37 -12.43
C ILE A 179 -6.72 -17.72 -12.87
N LYS A 180 -6.32 -18.99 -12.68
CA LYS A 180 -5.01 -19.49 -13.10
C LYS A 180 -5.08 -20.02 -14.52
N MET A 181 -4.40 -19.38 -15.45
CA MET A 181 -4.27 -19.81 -16.83
C MET A 181 -2.88 -20.43 -17.02
N GLU A 182 -2.81 -21.74 -17.24
CA GLU A 182 -1.54 -22.49 -17.32
C GLU A 182 -0.80 -22.12 -18.60
N VAL A 183 0.49 -21.78 -18.47
CA VAL A 183 1.34 -21.48 -19.62
C VAL A 183 1.71 -22.79 -20.31
N GLN A 184 1.38 -22.92 -21.60
CA GLN A 184 1.63 -24.15 -22.36
C GLN A 184 3.09 -24.28 -22.81
N ASP A 185 3.75 -23.15 -23.05
CA ASP A 185 5.16 -23.08 -23.46
C ASP A 185 5.92 -22.14 -22.53
N VAL A 186 6.55 -22.73 -21.51
CA VAL A 186 7.27 -22.00 -20.47
C VAL A 186 8.64 -21.58 -20.99
N LYS A 187 8.92 -20.29 -20.90
CA LYS A 187 10.19 -19.75 -21.37
C LYS A 187 11.34 -20.10 -20.40
N PRO A 188 12.47 -20.65 -20.87
CA PRO A 188 13.60 -21.04 -20.01
C PRO A 188 14.13 -19.91 -19.13
N GLU A 189 14.10 -18.67 -19.62
CA GLU A 189 14.55 -17.47 -18.91
C GLU A 189 13.74 -17.12 -17.64
N TRP A 190 12.60 -17.77 -17.41
CA TRP A 190 11.78 -17.54 -16.22
C TRP A 190 12.28 -18.27 -14.97
N ASN A 191 13.30 -19.13 -15.11
CA ASN A 191 13.96 -19.86 -14.01
C ASN A 191 12.99 -20.62 -13.10
N THR A 192 11.93 -21.21 -13.66
CA THR A 192 10.85 -21.85 -12.89
C THR A 192 11.16 -23.28 -12.46
N GLY A 193 12.23 -23.89 -12.98
CA GLY A 193 12.54 -25.30 -12.75
C GLY A 193 11.35 -26.19 -13.16
N ASP A 194 10.97 -27.12 -12.29
CA ASP A 194 9.83 -28.03 -12.50
C ASP A 194 8.47 -27.42 -12.14
N ASN A 195 8.43 -26.16 -11.69
CA ASN A 195 7.18 -25.53 -11.26
C ASN A 195 6.26 -25.27 -12.46
N LYS A 196 4.96 -25.55 -12.27
CA LYS A 196 3.93 -25.17 -13.24
C LYS A 196 3.74 -23.66 -13.24
N VAL A 197 3.70 -23.05 -14.42
CA VAL A 197 3.62 -21.59 -14.55
C VAL A 197 2.20 -21.17 -14.92
N PHE A 198 1.68 -20.16 -14.22
CA PHE A 198 0.33 -19.64 -14.45
C PHE A 198 0.33 -18.13 -14.61
N PHE A 199 -0.40 -17.64 -15.61
CA PHE A 199 -0.88 -16.26 -15.62
C PHE A 199 -2.07 -16.20 -14.67
N VAL A 200 -1.98 -15.36 -13.65
CA VAL A 200 -3.07 -15.22 -12.66
C VAL A 200 -3.83 -13.94 -12.91
N ALA A 201 -5.10 -14.04 -13.27
CA ALA A 201 -5.97 -12.91 -13.56
C ALA A 201 -7.02 -12.73 -12.47
N ALA A 202 -7.18 -11.52 -11.95
CA ALA A 202 -8.19 -11.21 -10.94
C ALA A 202 -9.54 -10.88 -11.58
N THR A 203 -10.61 -11.51 -11.11
CA THR A 203 -11.99 -11.22 -11.54
C THR A 203 -12.95 -11.12 -10.36
N LEU A 204 -13.99 -10.29 -10.51
CA LEU A 204 -15.15 -10.23 -9.62
C LEU A 204 -16.33 -11.05 -10.14
N ARG A 205 -16.21 -11.60 -11.35
CA ARG A 205 -17.28 -12.29 -12.08
C ARG A 205 -16.82 -13.67 -12.54
N PRO A 206 -16.54 -14.61 -11.61
CA PRO A 206 -16.07 -15.95 -11.97
C PRO A 206 -17.09 -16.73 -12.82
N GLU A 207 -18.37 -16.39 -12.77
CA GLU A 207 -19.43 -17.01 -13.56
C GLU A 207 -19.26 -16.83 -15.07
N THR A 208 -18.52 -15.80 -15.52
CA THR A 208 -18.36 -15.49 -16.95
C THR A 208 -17.22 -16.26 -17.61
N MET A 209 -16.43 -17.02 -16.85
CA MET A 209 -15.19 -17.64 -17.33
C MET A 209 -15.39 -18.67 -18.46
N TYR A 210 -16.62 -19.14 -18.70
CA TYR A 210 -16.94 -19.98 -19.87
C TYR A 210 -16.77 -19.26 -21.22
N GLY A 211 -16.86 -17.92 -21.22
CA GLY A 211 -16.77 -17.07 -22.40
C GLY A 211 -15.38 -16.51 -22.68
N GLN A 212 -14.34 -17.03 -22.01
CA GLN A 212 -12.97 -16.55 -22.20
C GLN A 212 -12.49 -16.76 -23.65
N THR A 213 -11.99 -15.69 -24.29
CA THR A 213 -11.43 -15.76 -25.65
C THR A 213 -9.93 -15.56 -25.69
N ASN A 214 -9.39 -14.78 -24.75
CA ASN A 214 -7.98 -14.41 -24.63
C ASN A 214 -7.70 -13.91 -23.21
N CYS A 215 -6.44 -13.58 -22.94
CA CYS A 215 -6.02 -12.85 -21.77
C CYS A 215 -5.51 -11.46 -22.22
N PHE A 216 -5.55 -10.47 -21.34
CA PHE A 216 -4.96 -9.15 -21.58
C PHE A 216 -3.81 -8.85 -20.63
N VAL A 217 -2.74 -8.29 -21.20
CA VAL A 217 -1.56 -7.79 -20.49
C VAL A 217 -1.19 -6.39 -21.00
N LEU A 218 -0.53 -5.60 -20.16
CA LEU A 218 -0.09 -4.25 -20.50
C LEU A 218 1.36 -4.30 -21.02
N PRO A 219 1.63 -4.05 -22.31
CA PRO A 219 2.98 -4.27 -22.87
C PRO A 219 4.07 -3.40 -22.27
N SER A 220 3.72 -2.19 -21.83
CA SER A 220 4.65 -1.22 -21.24
C SER A 220 4.94 -1.48 -19.77
N ALA A 221 4.18 -2.37 -19.11
CA ALA A 221 4.35 -2.64 -17.69
C ALA A 221 5.38 -3.75 -17.43
N GLU A 222 5.91 -3.73 -16.23
CA GLU A 222 6.77 -4.78 -15.69
C GLU A 222 5.93 -5.78 -14.89
N TYR A 223 6.20 -7.06 -15.13
CA TYR A 223 5.65 -8.20 -14.42
C TYR A 223 6.80 -9.00 -13.80
N GLY A 224 6.46 -9.89 -12.87
CA GLY A 224 7.40 -10.85 -12.31
C GLY A 224 6.85 -12.26 -12.35
N VAL A 225 7.76 -13.22 -12.29
CA VAL A 225 7.46 -14.64 -12.06
C VAL A 225 7.79 -14.92 -10.61
N PHE A 226 6.79 -15.33 -9.82
CA PHE A 226 6.93 -15.48 -8.36
C PHE A 226 6.64 -16.91 -7.94
N GLN A 227 7.48 -17.46 -7.05
CA GLN A 227 7.32 -18.81 -6.52
C GLN A 227 6.13 -18.90 -5.56
N MET A 228 5.36 -19.99 -5.60
CA MET A 228 4.24 -20.28 -4.70
C MET A 228 4.51 -21.54 -3.86
N ASN A 229 3.76 -21.73 -2.77
CA ASN A 229 3.98 -22.82 -1.81
C ASN A 229 3.68 -24.22 -2.36
N ASN A 230 2.95 -24.30 -3.48
CA ASN A 230 2.36 -25.53 -4.03
C ASN A 230 3.10 -26.07 -5.27
N GLY A 231 4.36 -25.69 -5.49
CA GLY A 231 5.11 -26.08 -6.69
C GLY A 231 4.62 -25.38 -7.96
N GLU A 232 4.04 -24.18 -7.80
CA GLU A 232 3.58 -23.33 -8.91
C GLU A 232 4.38 -22.03 -8.92
N ALA A 233 4.42 -21.39 -10.09
CA ALA A 233 4.96 -20.05 -10.27
C ALA A 233 3.90 -19.16 -10.92
N PHE A 234 3.66 -17.97 -10.35
CA PHE A 234 2.65 -17.04 -10.84
C PHE A 234 3.30 -15.87 -11.58
N VAL A 235 2.80 -15.59 -12.77
CA VAL A 235 3.10 -14.39 -13.54
C VAL A 235 2.07 -13.32 -13.19
N CYS A 236 2.51 -12.23 -12.58
CA CYS A 236 1.65 -11.11 -12.17
C CYS A 236 2.45 -9.85 -11.84
N SER A 237 1.78 -8.77 -11.43
CA SER A 237 2.45 -7.57 -10.92
C SER A 237 3.08 -7.82 -9.55
N TYR A 238 4.21 -7.18 -9.27
CA TYR A 238 4.89 -7.25 -7.97
C TYR A 238 3.95 -6.94 -6.80
N ARG A 239 3.14 -5.89 -6.93
CA ARG A 239 2.14 -5.50 -5.92
C ARG A 239 1.19 -6.65 -5.59
N SER A 240 0.71 -7.37 -6.61
CA SER A 240 -0.22 -8.48 -6.40
C SER A 240 0.46 -9.69 -5.76
N ALA A 241 1.68 -10.03 -6.19
CA ALA A 241 2.48 -11.08 -5.56
C ALA A 241 2.75 -10.77 -4.08
N LEU A 242 3.09 -9.53 -3.75
CA LEU A 242 3.25 -9.08 -2.36
C LEU A 242 1.97 -9.30 -1.54
N ASN A 243 0.80 -8.95 -2.09
CA ASN A 243 -0.47 -9.21 -1.41
C ASN A 243 -0.74 -10.71 -1.22
N MET A 244 -0.36 -11.56 -2.18
CA MET A 244 -0.56 -13.01 -2.12
C MET A 244 0.36 -13.67 -1.08
N VAL A 245 1.64 -13.31 -1.01
CA VAL A 245 2.55 -13.88 0.00
C VAL A 245 2.19 -13.45 1.41
N MET A 246 1.65 -12.23 1.59
CA MET A 246 1.08 -11.79 2.87
C MET A 246 -0.21 -12.53 3.26
N GLN A 247 -0.85 -13.21 2.31
CA GLN A 247 -1.95 -14.15 2.52
C GLN A 247 -1.47 -15.61 2.62
N GLU A 248 -0.16 -15.84 2.79
CA GLU A 248 0.45 -17.17 2.96
C GLU A 248 0.35 -18.08 1.72
N LEU A 249 0.17 -17.51 0.52
CA LEU A 249 0.09 -18.28 -0.72
C LEU A 249 1.47 -18.67 -1.30
N GLY A 250 2.52 -17.96 -0.91
CA GLY A 250 3.89 -18.21 -1.37
C GLY A 250 4.94 -17.92 -0.29
N PRO A 251 6.19 -18.36 -0.51
CA PRO A 251 7.30 -18.06 0.38
C PRO A 251 7.58 -16.56 0.45
N LYS A 252 8.00 -16.11 1.62
CA LYS A 252 8.45 -14.75 1.88
C LYS A 252 9.97 -14.74 1.99
N THR A 253 10.59 -13.72 1.43
CA THR A 253 11.97 -13.34 1.72
C THR A 253 12.00 -11.94 2.31
N LYS A 254 13.18 -11.42 2.61
CA LYS A 254 13.38 -10.06 3.08
C LYS A 254 13.98 -9.21 1.97
N ASN A 255 13.49 -7.99 1.78
CA ASN A 255 14.14 -7.00 0.94
C ASN A 255 15.34 -6.37 1.69
N GLU A 256 16.02 -5.41 1.04
CA GLU A 256 17.17 -4.69 1.61
C GLU A 256 16.82 -3.97 2.93
N ASP A 257 15.57 -3.53 3.07
CA ASP A 257 15.05 -2.87 4.27
C ASP A 257 14.58 -3.85 5.38
N GLY A 258 14.72 -5.16 5.17
CA GLY A 258 14.25 -6.19 6.11
C GLY A 258 12.73 -6.41 6.14
N GLU A 259 11.98 -5.82 5.21
CA GLU A 259 10.54 -6.00 5.03
C GLU A 259 10.22 -7.30 4.28
N ASP A 260 9.06 -7.91 4.56
CA ASP A 260 8.61 -9.10 3.85
C ASP A 260 8.34 -8.79 2.37
N CYS A 261 8.92 -9.57 1.47
CA CYS A 261 8.70 -9.47 0.02
C CYS A 261 8.57 -10.86 -0.63
N PRO A 262 7.96 -10.97 -1.83
CA PRO A 262 7.81 -12.24 -2.51
C PRO A 262 9.14 -12.75 -3.08
N VAL A 263 9.30 -14.08 -3.17
CA VAL A 263 10.42 -14.70 -3.88
C VAL A 263 10.21 -14.58 -5.40
N GLN A 264 10.98 -13.70 -6.04
CA GLN A 264 10.92 -13.44 -7.48
C GLN A 264 11.98 -14.27 -8.22
N LEU A 265 11.52 -15.06 -9.20
CA LEU A 265 12.36 -15.94 -10.02
C LEU A 265 12.89 -15.24 -11.27
N ALA A 266 12.07 -14.34 -11.85
CA ALA A 266 12.42 -13.54 -13.02
C ALA A 266 11.60 -12.25 -13.08
N THR A 267 12.15 -11.22 -13.71
CA THR A 267 11.45 -10.01 -14.14
C THR A 267 11.12 -10.15 -15.62
N VAL A 268 9.88 -9.83 -16.01
CA VAL A 268 9.40 -10.01 -17.39
C VAL A 268 8.66 -8.76 -17.83
N LYS A 269 8.97 -8.25 -19.02
CA LYS A 269 8.24 -7.12 -19.59
C LYS A 269 6.92 -7.61 -20.17
N GLY A 270 5.87 -6.80 -20.06
CA GLY A 270 4.55 -7.15 -20.59
C GLY A 270 4.55 -7.43 -22.10
N SER A 271 5.44 -6.78 -22.87
CA SER A 271 5.65 -7.07 -24.28
C SER A 271 6.07 -8.51 -24.55
N ASP A 272 6.84 -9.09 -23.64
CA ASP A 272 7.41 -10.42 -23.80
C ASP A 272 6.39 -11.50 -23.41
N LEU A 273 5.29 -11.12 -22.74
CA LEU A 273 4.18 -11.99 -22.41
C LEU A 273 3.18 -12.12 -23.57
N LEU A 274 3.23 -11.22 -24.55
CA LEU A 274 2.30 -11.23 -25.69
C LEU A 274 2.47 -12.49 -26.53
N GLY A 275 1.35 -13.02 -27.03
CA GLY A 275 1.33 -14.23 -27.84
C GLY A 275 1.57 -15.53 -27.06
N THR A 276 1.78 -15.48 -25.74
CA THR A 276 1.95 -16.70 -24.92
C THR A 276 0.69 -17.57 -25.02
N PRO A 277 0.81 -18.86 -25.37
CA PRO A 277 -0.31 -19.80 -25.38
C PRO A 277 -0.65 -20.24 -23.95
N LEU A 278 -1.93 -20.14 -23.59
CA LEU A 278 -2.44 -20.37 -22.25
C LEU A 278 -3.59 -21.38 -22.29
N SER A 279 -3.63 -22.29 -21.31
CA SER A 279 -4.80 -23.11 -21.01
C SER A 279 -5.64 -22.42 -19.94
N ALA A 280 -6.81 -21.91 -20.31
CA ALA A 280 -7.70 -21.19 -19.40
C ALA A 280 -8.79 -22.12 -18.84
N PRO A 281 -9.07 -22.10 -17.52
CA PRO A 281 -10.09 -22.96 -16.93
C PRO A 281 -11.48 -22.55 -17.41
N LEU A 282 -12.37 -23.53 -17.62
CA LEU A 282 -13.76 -23.36 -18.09
C LEU A 282 -13.92 -22.79 -19.51
N ALA A 283 -12.86 -22.32 -20.15
CA ALA A 283 -12.91 -21.81 -21.51
C ALA A 283 -13.30 -22.93 -22.49
N LYS A 284 -14.11 -22.59 -23.51
CA LYS A 284 -14.40 -23.51 -24.61
C LYS A 284 -13.20 -23.75 -25.53
N TYR A 285 -12.28 -22.78 -25.58
CA TYR A 285 -11.06 -22.87 -26.38
C TYR A 285 -9.98 -23.59 -25.56
N SER A 286 -9.35 -24.61 -26.13
CA SER A 286 -8.26 -25.35 -25.48
C SER A 286 -7.01 -24.50 -25.25
N THR A 287 -6.79 -23.52 -26.12
CA THR A 287 -5.70 -22.55 -26.02
C THR A 287 -6.26 -21.16 -26.25
N VAL A 288 -5.93 -20.24 -25.35
CA VAL A 288 -6.15 -18.80 -25.48
C VAL A 288 -4.80 -18.09 -25.45
N TYR A 289 -4.73 -16.85 -25.93
CA TYR A 289 -3.47 -16.11 -26.05
C TYR A 289 -3.47 -14.83 -25.23
N ALA A 290 -2.29 -14.39 -24.80
CA ALA A 290 -2.11 -13.08 -24.20
C ALA A 290 -2.09 -11.98 -25.29
N LEU A 291 -3.02 -11.05 -25.20
CA LEU A 291 -3.15 -9.90 -26.10
C LEU A 291 -2.87 -8.59 -25.36
N PRO A 292 -2.51 -7.51 -26.09
CA PRO A 292 -2.25 -6.23 -25.45
C PRO A 292 -3.54 -5.50 -25.06
N LEU A 293 -3.55 -4.87 -23.89
CA LEU A 293 -4.54 -3.87 -23.52
C LEU A 293 -3.87 -2.69 -22.82
N LEU A 294 -3.91 -1.52 -23.46
CA LEU A 294 -3.15 -0.34 -23.04
C LEU A 294 -3.76 0.40 -21.84
N THR A 295 -4.99 0.08 -21.47
CA THR A 295 -5.77 0.77 -20.43
C THR A 295 -5.77 0.05 -19.08
N ILE A 296 -5.02 -1.06 -18.96
CA ILE A 296 -4.92 -1.82 -17.71
C ILE A 296 -4.29 -0.95 -16.61
N SER A 297 -4.88 -0.98 -15.42
CA SER A 297 -4.30 -0.36 -14.22
C SER A 297 -3.48 -1.39 -13.44
N MET A 298 -2.16 -1.21 -13.38
CA MET A 298 -1.27 -2.06 -12.57
C MET A 298 -1.50 -1.91 -11.05
N GLY A 299 -2.27 -0.90 -10.62
CA GLY A 299 -2.66 -0.69 -9.23
C GLY A 299 -3.86 -1.53 -8.77
N LYS A 300 -4.55 -2.24 -9.67
CA LYS A 300 -5.74 -3.05 -9.38
C LYS A 300 -5.56 -4.49 -9.86
N GLY A 301 -6.04 -5.46 -9.06
CA GLY A 301 -5.93 -6.88 -9.39
C GLY A 301 -4.46 -7.32 -9.52
N THR A 302 -4.18 -8.13 -10.54
CA THR A 302 -2.85 -8.71 -10.80
C THR A 302 -2.09 -8.05 -11.94
N GLY A 303 -2.68 -7.06 -12.60
CA GLY A 303 -2.18 -6.51 -13.87
C GLY A 303 -2.42 -7.43 -15.08
N ILE A 304 -3.06 -8.58 -14.88
CA ILE A 304 -3.50 -9.51 -15.92
C ILE A 304 -5.02 -9.62 -15.85
N VAL A 305 -5.70 -9.53 -17.00
CA VAL A 305 -7.16 -9.49 -17.07
C VAL A 305 -7.66 -10.60 -18.00
N THR A 306 -8.68 -11.34 -17.58
CA THR A 306 -9.37 -12.30 -18.46
C THR A 306 -10.23 -11.55 -19.47
N SER A 307 -10.22 -11.95 -20.73
CA SER A 307 -11.10 -11.37 -21.76
C SER A 307 -12.36 -12.20 -21.94
N VAL A 308 -13.52 -11.63 -21.57
CA VAL A 308 -14.84 -12.21 -21.81
C VAL A 308 -15.72 -11.23 -22.62
N PRO A 309 -15.50 -11.13 -23.95
CA PRO A 309 -16.15 -10.15 -24.82
C PRO A 309 -17.69 -10.24 -24.88
N ALA A 310 -18.27 -11.36 -24.45
CA ALA A 310 -19.73 -11.53 -24.43
C ALA A 310 -20.39 -10.69 -23.32
N ASP A 311 -19.65 -10.41 -22.24
CA ASP A 311 -20.20 -9.89 -20.99
C ASP A 311 -19.47 -8.64 -20.46
N ALA A 312 -18.35 -8.25 -21.10
CA ALA A 312 -17.55 -7.09 -20.76
C ALA A 312 -17.36 -6.18 -22.00
N PRO A 313 -17.89 -4.93 -21.97
CA PRO A 313 -17.80 -4.00 -23.09
C PRO A 313 -16.37 -3.65 -23.51
N ASP A 314 -15.48 -3.47 -22.52
CA ASP A 314 -14.08 -3.12 -22.76
C ASP A 314 -13.35 -4.26 -23.50
N ASP A 315 -13.62 -5.51 -23.12
CA ASP A 315 -13.04 -6.70 -23.75
C ASP A 315 -13.50 -6.82 -25.21
N TYR A 316 -14.79 -6.59 -25.46
CA TYR A 316 -15.33 -6.59 -26.82
C TYR A 316 -14.73 -5.49 -27.68
N ALA A 317 -14.63 -4.26 -27.15
CA ALA A 317 -14.06 -3.13 -27.85
C ALA A 317 -12.58 -3.39 -28.20
N ALA A 318 -11.79 -3.83 -27.23
CA ALA A 318 -10.38 -4.18 -27.43
C ALA A 318 -10.22 -5.30 -28.46
N LEU A 319 -10.98 -6.39 -28.34
CA LEU A 319 -10.92 -7.49 -29.30
C LEU A 319 -11.32 -7.05 -30.72
N LYS A 320 -12.30 -6.16 -30.85
CA LYS A 320 -12.72 -5.61 -32.15
C LYS A 320 -11.64 -4.72 -32.76
N ASP A 321 -10.97 -3.90 -31.95
CA ASP A 321 -9.82 -3.12 -32.39
C ASP A 321 -8.70 -4.03 -32.92
N TRP A 322 -8.36 -5.11 -32.19
CA TRP A 322 -7.37 -6.11 -32.63
C TRP A 322 -7.76 -6.84 -33.92
N LYS A 323 -9.07 -7.07 -34.15
CA LYS A 323 -9.56 -7.69 -35.39
C LYS A 323 -9.48 -6.75 -36.59
N THR A 324 -9.79 -5.46 -36.39
CA THR A 324 -9.97 -4.48 -37.47
C THR A 324 -8.70 -3.70 -37.81
N ARG A 325 -7.86 -3.39 -36.83
CA ARG A 325 -6.66 -2.56 -37.00
C ARG A 325 -5.43 -3.41 -37.26
N LYS A 326 -5.06 -3.57 -38.54
CA LYS A 326 -3.89 -4.37 -38.94
C LYS A 326 -2.58 -3.83 -38.37
N ASN A 327 -2.39 -2.51 -38.39
CA ASN A 327 -1.22 -1.82 -37.86
C ASN A 327 -0.95 -2.11 -36.38
N TRP A 328 -1.99 -2.38 -35.59
CA TRP A 328 -1.81 -2.76 -34.20
C TRP A 328 -1.21 -4.15 -34.07
N ARG A 329 -1.68 -5.13 -34.85
CA ARG A 329 -1.06 -6.47 -34.88
C ARG A 329 0.39 -6.40 -35.32
N ASP A 330 0.66 -5.66 -36.40
CA ASP A 330 2.04 -5.52 -36.91
C ASP A 330 3.00 -4.90 -35.87
N GLN A 331 2.51 -4.04 -34.98
CA GLN A 331 3.30 -3.41 -33.92
C GLN A 331 3.66 -4.37 -32.76
N TYR A 332 2.79 -5.33 -32.46
CA TYR A 332 2.90 -6.17 -31.25
C TYR A 332 3.15 -7.66 -31.54
N GLY A 333 3.28 -8.01 -32.83
CA GLY A 333 3.53 -9.39 -33.29
C GLY A 333 2.29 -10.26 -33.27
#